data_AF-A0A2U2PBC8-F1
#
_entry.id   AF-A0A2U2PBC8-F1
#
_cell.length_a   1.000
_cell.length_b   1.000
_cell.length_c   1.000
_cell.angle_alpha   90.00
_cell.angle_beta   90.00
_cell.angle_gamma   90.00
#
_symmetry.space_group_name_H-M   'P 1'
#
loop_
_entity.id
_entity.type
_entity.pdbx_description
1 polymer ?
#
loop_
_entity_poly.entity_id
_entity_poly.type
_entity_poly.pdbx_seq_one_letter_code
_entity_poly.pdbx_strand_id
1 'polypeptide(L)'
;MKERLLHVLSQIEKIGGDARPLIAEAPAQFDDVYEIEQKLGYSIPFDFKNSLLTLSSHWEFRWFLPDGFQLPYKLRGIFCGELHWGMHLILDFNKNKDEWIRNIFPDPDNEYDRVWHNKFVFQEVGNGDYISIDLLPDTYGKIIYLSHDDGEGHGYVMAHSFSELLNNWTQLGCVGGEDWQWMPFCKDKTSGINPNCSNALLWRQTIGLL
;
A
#
# COMPACT_ATOMS: atom_id res chain seq x y z
N MET A 1 -12.03 8.43 6.24
CA MET A 1 -10.59 8.19 6.00
C MET A 1 -9.73 9.41 6.35
N LYS A 2 -9.94 10.57 5.69
CA LYS A 2 -9.13 11.79 5.90
C LYS A 2 -8.99 12.20 7.37
N GLU A 3 -10.10 12.34 8.10
CA GLU A 3 -10.09 12.70 9.53
C GLU A 3 -9.29 11.73 10.40
N ARG A 4 -9.41 10.43 10.12
CA ARG A 4 -8.65 9.37 10.80
C ARG A 4 -7.16 9.55 10.58
N LEU A 5 -6.73 9.80 9.35
CA LEU A 5 -5.31 9.98 9.03
C LEU A 5 -4.77 11.29 9.61
N LEU A 6 -5.54 12.37 9.61
CA LEU A 6 -5.17 13.61 10.33
C LEU A 6 -5.03 13.37 11.84
N HIS A 7 -5.89 12.53 12.43
CA HIS A 7 -5.75 12.14 13.83
C HIS A 7 -4.45 11.35 14.07
N VAL A 8 -4.09 10.43 13.17
CA VAL A 8 -2.80 9.72 13.23
C VAL A 8 -1.64 10.71 13.22
N LEU A 9 -1.58 11.62 12.24
CA LEU A 9 -0.52 12.63 12.16
C LEU A 9 -0.40 13.43 13.46
N SER A 10 -1.52 13.88 14.01
CA SER A 10 -1.52 14.59 15.30
C SER A 10 -0.99 13.76 16.47
N GLN A 11 -1.25 12.45 16.51
CA GLN A 11 -0.68 11.59 17.54
C GLN A 11 0.81 11.37 17.36
N ILE A 12 1.27 11.21 16.10
CA ILE A 12 2.70 11.10 15.79
C ILE A 12 3.44 12.36 16.24
N GLU A 13 2.91 13.56 15.97
CA GLU A 13 3.51 14.82 16.44
C GLU A 13 3.58 14.89 17.97
N LYS A 14 2.52 14.46 18.69
CA LYS A 14 2.49 14.48 20.16
C LYS A 14 3.54 13.60 20.81
N ILE A 15 3.86 12.46 20.19
CA ILE A 15 4.92 11.57 20.67
C ILE A 15 6.32 12.02 20.22
N GLY A 16 6.43 13.11 19.44
CA GLY A 16 7.68 13.70 18.97
C GLY A 16 8.15 13.23 17.59
N GLY A 17 7.31 12.50 16.85
CA GLY A 17 7.61 12.05 15.49
C GLY A 17 7.46 13.13 14.43
N ASP A 18 7.89 12.79 13.21
CA ASP A 18 7.76 13.64 12.02
C ASP A 18 6.49 13.27 11.26
N ALA A 19 5.50 14.16 11.28
CA ALA A 19 4.26 14.01 10.53
C ALA A 19 4.27 14.93 9.30
N ARG A 20 4.20 14.35 8.10
CA ARG A 20 4.15 15.14 6.87
C ARG A 20 2.71 15.61 6.61
N PRO A 21 2.52 16.83 6.09
CA PRO A 21 1.19 17.31 5.72
C PRO A 21 0.49 16.31 4.79
N LEU A 22 -0.76 15.96 5.10
CA LEU A 22 -1.56 15.12 4.23
C LEU A 22 -1.89 15.86 2.93
N ILE A 23 -1.46 15.32 1.80
CA ILE A 23 -1.77 15.84 0.47
C ILE A 23 -2.90 15.00 -0.11
N ALA A 24 -3.96 15.68 -0.55
CA ALA A 24 -5.07 15.07 -1.28
C ALA A 24 -5.58 16.09 -2.30
N GLU A 25 -5.42 15.77 -3.58
CA GLU A 25 -5.95 16.58 -4.68
C GLU A 25 -7.45 16.33 -4.89
N ALA A 26 -8.07 17.12 -5.76
CA ALA A 26 -9.44 16.89 -6.18
C ALA A 26 -9.57 15.50 -6.86
N PRO A 27 -10.76 14.88 -6.85
CA PRO A 27 -10.97 13.65 -7.62
C PRO A 27 -10.68 13.86 -9.11
N ALA A 28 -10.17 12.81 -9.76
CA ALA A 28 -9.85 12.82 -11.18
C ALA A 28 -11.11 12.97 -12.04
N GLN A 29 -10.96 13.57 -13.23
CA GLN A 29 -12.03 13.55 -14.22
C GLN A 29 -12.05 12.20 -14.94
N PHE A 30 -13.23 11.81 -15.43
CA PHE A 30 -13.39 10.56 -16.17
C PHE A 30 -12.49 10.51 -17.42
N ASP A 31 -12.41 11.62 -18.16
CA ASP A 31 -11.63 11.70 -19.40
C ASP A 31 -10.13 11.53 -19.12
N ASP A 32 -9.60 12.12 -18.04
CA ASP A 32 -8.19 11.97 -17.66
C ASP A 32 -7.84 10.51 -17.35
N VAL A 33 -8.72 9.82 -16.62
CA VAL A 33 -8.55 8.39 -16.30
C VAL A 33 -8.64 7.54 -17.57
N TYR A 34 -9.57 7.87 -18.47
CA TYR A 34 -9.72 7.18 -19.74
C TYR A 34 -8.48 7.33 -20.63
N GLU A 35 -7.86 8.51 -20.70
CA GLU A 35 -6.61 8.72 -21.42
C GLU A 35 -5.46 7.85 -20.89
N ILE A 36 -5.39 7.64 -19.57
CA ILE A 36 -4.39 6.76 -18.97
C ILE A 36 -4.67 5.30 -19.32
N GLU A 37 -5.92 4.85 -19.28
CA GLU A 37 -6.30 3.50 -19.72
C GLU A 37 -5.93 3.25 -21.19
N GLN A 38 -6.12 4.25 -22.06
CA GLN A 38 -5.67 4.16 -23.47
C GLN A 38 -4.16 4.00 -23.59
N LYS A 39 -3.38 4.72 -22.77
CA LYS A 39 -1.91 4.61 -22.76
C LYS A 39 -1.42 3.29 -22.15
N LEU A 40 -2.12 2.74 -21.16
CA LEU A 40 -1.83 1.43 -20.57
C LEU A 40 -2.18 0.28 -21.51
N GLY A 41 -3.20 0.44 -22.36
CA GLY A 41 -3.73 -0.61 -23.22
C GLY A 41 -4.71 -1.56 -22.50
N TYR A 42 -5.10 -1.25 -21.27
CA TYR A 42 -6.09 -1.98 -20.48
C TYR A 42 -6.75 -1.08 -19.43
N SER A 43 -7.89 -1.50 -18.89
CA SER A 43 -8.63 -0.73 -17.90
C SER A 43 -7.98 -0.76 -16.53
N ILE A 44 -7.97 0.40 -15.84
CA ILE A 44 -7.53 0.49 -14.45
C ILE A 44 -8.49 -0.34 -13.58
N PRO A 45 -8.01 -1.07 -12.56
CA PRO A 45 -8.88 -1.88 -11.70
C PRO A 45 -10.02 -1.07 -11.10
N PHE A 46 -11.25 -1.60 -11.22
CA PHE A 46 -12.49 -0.84 -10.96
C PHE A 46 -12.51 -0.13 -9.59
N ASP A 47 -12.08 -0.81 -8.53
CA ASP A 47 -12.13 -0.28 -7.16
C ASP A 47 -11.10 0.85 -6.94
N PHE A 48 -9.91 0.73 -7.56
CA PHE A 48 -8.91 1.79 -7.57
C PHE A 48 -9.34 2.97 -8.45
N LYS A 49 -9.89 2.69 -9.64
CA LYS A 49 -10.49 3.70 -10.52
C LYS A 49 -11.58 4.50 -9.81
N ASN A 50 -12.46 3.82 -9.06
CA ASN A 50 -13.49 4.49 -8.27
C ASN A 50 -12.86 5.41 -7.21
N SER A 51 -11.75 5.02 -6.59
CA SER A 51 -11.02 5.86 -5.64
C SER A 51 -10.41 7.10 -6.29
N LEU A 52 -9.85 6.99 -7.51
CA LEU A 52 -9.38 8.14 -8.28
C LEU A 52 -10.51 9.14 -8.57
N LEU A 53 -11.68 8.63 -8.99
CA LEU A 53 -12.83 9.44 -9.42
C LEU A 53 -13.65 10.03 -8.26
N THR A 54 -13.56 9.46 -7.06
CA THR A 54 -14.42 9.85 -5.92
C THR A 54 -13.66 10.35 -4.70
N LEU A 55 -12.42 9.91 -4.49
CA LEU A 55 -11.61 10.29 -3.33
C LEU A 55 -10.56 11.34 -3.70
N SER A 56 -9.64 11.00 -4.59
CA SER A 56 -8.55 11.91 -4.97
C SER A 56 -7.76 11.37 -6.17
N SER A 57 -7.41 12.26 -7.12
CA SER A 57 -6.46 11.96 -8.19
C SER A 57 -5.04 11.69 -7.67
N HIS A 58 -4.70 12.24 -6.52
CA HIS A 58 -3.37 12.16 -5.93
C HIS A 58 -3.43 12.27 -4.42
N TRP A 59 -2.87 11.28 -3.73
CA TRP A 59 -2.85 11.17 -2.28
C TRP A 59 -1.44 10.92 -1.79
N GLU A 60 -1.00 11.67 -0.79
CA GLU A 60 0.23 11.38 -0.04
C GLU A 60 -0.03 11.48 1.45
N PHE A 61 0.33 10.41 2.15
CA PHE A 61 0.29 10.33 3.60
C PHE A 61 1.59 9.70 4.07
N ARG A 62 2.31 10.39 4.96
CA ARG A 62 3.60 9.91 5.47
C ARG A 62 3.88 10.40 6.88
N TRP A 63 4.47 9.54 7.69
CA TRP A 63 4.97 9.89 9.01
C TRP A 63 6.14 8.99 9.43
N PHE A 64 6.91 9.45 10.41
CA PHE A 64 8.01 8.73 11.04
C PHE A 64 7.91 8.82 12.57
N LEU A 65 8.17 7.72 13.26
CA LEU A 65 8.36 7.74 14.71
C LEU A 65 9.62 8.54 15.08
N PRO A 66 9.69 9.10 16.29
CA PRO A 66 10.93 9.69 16.77
C PRO A 66 12.02 8.63 16.96
N ASP A 67 13.27 9.07 16.83
CA ASP A 67 14.43 8.22 17.07
C ASP A 67 14.39 7.64 18.49
N GLY A 68 14.64 6.33 18.60
CA GLY A 68 14.69 5.62 19.87
C GLY A 68 13.32 5.37 20.52
N PHE A 69 12.20 5.67 19.84
CA PHE A 69 10.87 5.31 20.33
C PHE A 69 10.78 3.80 20.58
N GLN A 70 10.41 3.42 21.80
CA GLN A 70 10.41 2.02 22.22
C GLN A 70 9.09 1.34 21.82
N LEU A 71 9.18 0.45 20.86
CA LEU A 71 8.05 -0.39 20.45
C LEU A 71 8.11 -1.77 21.12
N PRO A 72 6.95 -2.40 21.34
CA PRO A 72 6.90 -3.82 21.67
C PRO A 72 7.70 -4.66 20.67
N TYR A 73 8.35 -5.71 21.14
CA TYR A 73 9.25 -6.55 20.32
C TYR A 73 8.64 -6.98 18.97
N LYS A 74 7.35 -7.34 18.96
CA LYS A 74 6.64 -7.79 17.75
C LYS A 74 6.37 -6.69 16.73
N LEU A 75 6.49 -5.43 17.12
CA LEU A 75 6.18 -4.23 16.34
C LEU A 75 7.42 -3.38 16.07
N ARG A 76 8.61 -3.82 16.50
CA ARG A 76 9.86 -3.04 16.47
C ARG A 76 10.30 -2.57 15.08
N GLY A 77 9.78 -3.18 14.01
CA GLY A 77 10.07 -2.79 12.63
C GLY A 77 9.26 -1.59 12.14
N ILE A 78 8.26 -1.13 12.90
CA ILE A 78 7.33 -0.08 12.46
C ILE A 78 7.88 1.29 12.86
N PHE A 79 8.77 1.86 12.06
CA PHE A 79 9.33 3.19 12.29
C PHE A 79 8.67 4.28 11.45
N CYS A 80 7.83 3.93 10.48
CA CYS A 80 7.12 4.87 9.61
C CYS A 80 5.76 4.33 9.18
N GLY A 81 5.00 5.21 8.54
CA GLY A 81 3.81 4.84 7.79
C GLY A 81 3.72 5.63 6.49
N GLU A 82 3.19 4.98 5.46
CA GLU A 82 3.10 5.52 4.12
C GLU A 82 1.90 4.95 3.37
N LEU A 83 1.15 5.83 2.72
CA LEU A 83 0.14 5.49 1.72
C LEU A 83 0.16 6.57 0.66
N HIS A 84 0.40 6.19 -0.58
CA HIS A 84 0.35 7.13 -1.68
C HIS A 84 -0.20 6.48 -2.95
N TRP A 85 -0.85 7.30 -3.76
CA TRP A 85 -1.15 6.98 -5.15
C TRP A 85 -1.26 8.30 -5.91
N GLY A 86 -0.95 8.27 -7.20
CA GLY A 86 -1.04 9.44 -8.04
C GLY A 86 -1.40 9.04 -9.45
N MET A 87 -2.42 9.69 -10.01
CA MET A 87 -2.86 9.44 -11.38
C MET A 87 -1.70 9.61 -12.38
N HIS A 88 -0.84 10.61 -12.16
CA HIS A 88 0.34 10.85 -13.00
C HIS A 88 1.48 9.84 -12.80
N LEU A 89 1.47 9.05 -11.72
CA LEU A 89 2.49 8.04 -11.41
C LEU A 89 2.17 6.67 -12.04
N ILE A 90 0.90 6.42 -12.41
CA ILE A 90 0.41 5.12 -12.87
C ILE A 90 1.24 4.58 -14.05
N LEU A 91 1.51 5.42 -15.05
CA LEU A 91 2.24 4.99 -16.25
C LEU A 91 3.67 4.61 -15.93
N ASP A 92 4.35 5.42 -15.11
CA ASP A 92 5.75 5.18 -14.74
C ASP A 92 5.88 3.93 -13.87
N PHE A 93 5.03 3.79 -12.85
CA PHE A 93 5.03 2.61 -11.97
C PHE A 93 4.82 1.30 -12.73
N ASN A 94 3.85 1.27 -13.66
CA ASN A 94 3.57 0.05 -14.41
C ASN A 94 4.65 -0.24 -15.46
N LYS A 95 5.25 0.80 -16.07
CA LYS A 95 6.42 0.65 -16.93
C LYS A 95 7.63 0.11 -16.16
N ASN A 96 7.92 0.64 -14.98
CA ASN A 96 9.02 0.19 -14.12
C ASN A 96 8.84 -1.27 -13.72
N LYS A 97 7.62 -1.65 -13.29
CA LYS A 97 7.27 -3.05 -13.03
C LYS A 97 7.46 -3.94 -14.27
N ASP A 98 7.10 -3.49 -15.47
CA ASP A 98 7.34 -4.25 -16.70
C ASP A 98 8.83 -4.38 -17.05
N GLU A 99 9.67 -3.44 -16.63
CA GLU A 99 11.13 -3.55 -16.71
C GLU A 99 11.69 -4.59 -15.73
N TRP A 100 11.15 -4.66 -14.50
CA TRP A 100 11.47 -5.73 -13.54
C TRP A 100 11.12 -7.11 -14.10
N ILE A 101 9.91 -7.28 -14.64
CA ILE A 101 9.49 -8.55 -15.26
C ILE A 101 10.43 -8.93 -16.41
N ARG A 102 10.72 -8.00 -17.34
CA ARG A 102 11.53 -8.34 -18.52
C ARG A 102 12.98 -8.72 -18.19
N ASN A 103 13.57 -8.09 -17.18
CA ASN A 103 15.01 -8.21 -16.92
C ASN A 103 15.36 -9.11 -15.73
N ILE A 104 14.46 -9.21 -14.74
CA ILE A 104 14.74 -9.84 -13.44
C ILE A 104 13.78 -11.00 -13.17
N PHE A 105 12.50 -10.85 -13.46
CA PHE A 105 11.46 -11.86 -13.19
C PHE A 105 10.74 -12.38 -14.46
N PRO A 106 11.46 -12.85 -15.49
CA PRO A 106 10.88 -13.13 -16.80
C PRO A 106 10.11 -14.44 -16.89
N ASP A 107 10.29 -15.39 -15.96
CA ASP A 107 9.79 -16.76 -16.11
C ASP A 107 8.44 -16.98 -15.40
N PRO A 108 7.30 -16.99 -16.11
CA PRO A 108 6.00 -17.19 -15.48
C PRO A 108 5.79 -18.60 -14.89
N ASP A 109 6.64 -19.58 -15.22
CA ASP A 109 6.61 -20.92 -14.64
C ASP A 109 7.40 -21.00 -13.32
N ASN A 110 8.27 -20.03 -13.04
CA ASN A 110 8.94 -19.88 -11.75
C ASN A 110 7.96 -19.32 -10.71
N GLU A 111 7.91 -19.93 -9.52
CA GLU A 111 6.92 -19.57 -8.50
C GLU A 111 7.05 -18.14 -7.97
N TYR A 112 8.27 -17.62 -7.88
CA TYR A 112 8.57 -16.27 -7.43
C TYR A 112 8.19 -15.27 -8.53
N ASP A 113 8.79 -15.42 -9.71
CA ASP A 113 8.55 -14.55 -10.87
C ASP A 113 7.06 -14.41 -11.17
N ARG A 114 6.32 -15.53 -11.20
CA ARG A 114 4.88 -15.58 -11.49
C ARG A 114 4.05 -14.57 -10.70
N VAL A 115 4.44 -14.24 -9.47
CA VAL A 115 3.73 -13.25 -8.63
C VAL A 115 3.80 -11.85 -9.25
N TRP A 116 4.90 -11.49 -9.91
CA TRP A 116 5.07 -10.19 -10.58
C TRP A 116 4.20 -10.02 -11.83
N HIS A 117 3.80 -11.12 -12.47
CA HIS A 117 2.99 -11.10 -13.68
C HIS A 117 1.52 -10.79 -13.40
N ASN A 118 0.85 -10.16 -14.38
CA ASN A 118 -0.57 -9.79 -14.31
C ASN A 118 -0.91 -8.91 -13.10
N LYS A 119 -0.09 -7.89 -12.85
CA LYS A 119 -0.26 -6.92 -11.75
C LYS A 119 -0.39 -5.51 -12.29
N PHE A 120 -1.24 -4.72 -11.63
CA PHE A 120 -1.30 -3.26 -11.77
C PHE A 120 -0.70 -2.62 -10.52
N VAL A 121 0.38 -1.85 -10.65
CA VAL A 121 1.03 -1.18 -9.52
C VAL A 121 0.43 0.21 -9.31
N PHE A 122 0.13 0.55 -8.05
CA PHE A 122 -0.34 1.90 -7.67
C PHE A 122 0.59 2.62 -6.68
N GLN A 123 1.49 1.89 -6.01
CA GLN A 123 2.40 2.44 -5.00
C GLN A 123 3.76 1.74 -5.07
N GLU A 124 4.82 2.55 -5.10
CA GLU A 124 6.21 2.11 -4.89
C GLU A 124 6.54 2.15 -3.38
N VAL A 125 7.33 1.19 -2.88
CA VAL A 125 7.80 1.18 -1.49
C VAL A 125 9.09 2.00 -1.33
N GLY A 126 9.84 2.19 -2.43
CA GLY A 126 11.05 3.02 -2.48
C GLY A 126 12.37 2.26 -2.37
N ASN A 127 12.33 0.94 -2.14
CA ASN A 127 13.49 0.04 -2.13
C ASN A 127 13.55 -0.88 -3.36
N GLY A 128 12.55 -0.84 -4.25
CA GLY A 128 12.36 -1.78 -5.35
C GLY A 128 11.09 -2.62 -5.23
N ASP A 129 10.50 -2.66 -4.04
CA ASP A 129 9.23 -3.33 -3.77
C ASP A 129 8.03 -2.47 -4.23
N TYR A 130 6.91 -3.14 -4.47
CA TYR A 130 5.68 -2.51 -4.90
C TYR A 130 4.46 -3.06 -4.17
N ILE A 131 3.43 -2.23 -4.08
CA ILE A 131 2.08 -2.65 -3.72
C ILE A 131 1.22 -2.60 -4.98
N SER A 132 0.58 -3.73 -5.29
CA SER A 132 -0.07 -3.95 -6.57
C SER A 132 -1.48 -4.50 -6.42
N ILE A 133 -2.23 -4.50 -7.52
CA ILE A 133 -3.56 -5.07 -7.67
C ILE A 133 -3.47 -6.23 -8.64
N ASP A 134 -4.00 -7.38 -8.25
CA ASP A 134 -4.01 -8.56 -9.11
C ASP A 134 -5.03 -8.44 -10.25
N LEU A 135 -4.61 -8.81 -11.46
CA LEU A 135 -5.42 -8.75 -12.68
C LEU A 135 -5.91 -10.13 -13.13
N LEU A 136 -5.49 -11.21 -12.47
CA LEU A 136 -5.97 -12.56 -12.77
C LEU A 136 -7.46 -12.71 -12.42
N PRO A 137 -8.29 -13.39 -13.22
CA PRO A 137 -9.73 -13.49 -12.98
C PRO A 137 -10.14 -13.99 -11.59
N ASP A 138 -9.46 -15.01 -11.06
CA ASP A 138 -9.82 -15.65 -9.78
C ASP A 138 -9.41 -14.82 -8.55
N THR A 139 -8.51 -13.86 -8.74
CA THR A 139 -7.93 -13.03 -7.68
C THR A 139 -8.05 -11.53 -7.96
N TYR A 140 -8.83 -11.17 -8.99
CA TYR A 140 -8.94 -9.82 -9.50
C TYR A 140 -9.27 -8.83 -8.38
N GLY A 141 -8.48 -7.75 -8.30
CA GLY A 141 -8.70 -6.69 -7.32
C GLY A 141 -8.02 -6.90 -5.97
N LYS A 142 -7.48 -8.09 -5.67
CA LYS A 142 -6.70 -8.32 -4.44
C LYS A 142 -5.43 -7.45 -4.45
N ILE A 143 -5.08 -6.92 -3.29
CA ILE A 143 -3.86 -6.15 -3.10
C ILE A 143 -2.71 -7.10 -2.76
N ILE A 144 -1.70 -7.15 -3.62
CA ILE A 144 -0.58 -8.08 -3.55
C ILE A 144 0.74 -7.31 -3.39
N TYR A 145 1.56 -7.75 -2.44
CA TYR A 145 2.90 -7.23 -2.22
C TYR A 145 3.91 -7.90 -3.18
N LEU A 146 4.74 -7.09 -3.85
CA LEU A 146 5.81 -7.52 -4.74
C LEU A 146 7.14 -7.17 -4.09
N SER A 147 7.97 -8.18 -3.84
CA SER A 147 9.31 -7.99 -3.27
C SER A 147 10.33 -8.18 -4.38
N HIS A 148 11.36 -7.35 -4.39
CA HIS A 148 12.46 -7.41 -5.35
C HIS A 148 13.61 -8.33 -4.92
N ASP A 149 13.67 -8.76 -3.66
CA ASP A 149 14.85 -9.41 -3.03
C ASP A 149 14.51 -10.53 -2.05
N ASP A 150 13.62 -11.45 -2.43
CA ASP A 150 13.23 -12.62 -1.61
C ASP A 150 12.57 -12.27 -0.24
N GLY A 151 11.96 -11.09 -0.12
CA GLY A 151 11.19 -10.67 1.06
C GLY A 151 10.06 -11.64 1.40
N GLU A 152 9.83 -11.87 2.71
CA GLU A 152 8.87 -12.84 3.21
C GLU A 152 7.44 -12.54 2.72
N GLY A 153 7.11 -11.26 2.59
CA GLY A 153 5.83 -10.75 2.12
C GLY A 153 5.57 -10.94 0.63
N HIS A 154 6.52 -11.46 -0.16
CA HIS A 154 6.31 -11.66 -1.58
C HIS A 154 5.07 -12.52 -1.86
N GLY A 155 4.13 -11.96 -2.63
CA GLY A 155 2.87 -12.61 -2.98
C GLY A 155 1.82 -12.63 -1.86
N TYR A 156 2.05 -11.95 -0.74
CA TYR A 156 1.04 -11.83 0.31
C TYR A 156 -0.11 -10.96 -0.14
N VAL A 157 -1.31 -11.36 0.28
CA VAL A 157 -2.51 -10.55 0.18
C VAL A 157 -2.51 -9.55 1.34
N MET A 158 -2.41 -8.26 1.03
CA MET A 158 -2.59 -7.18 2.00
C MET A 158 -4.07 -6.87 2.25
N ALA A 159 -4.92 -7.02 1.22
CA ALA A 159 -6.37 -6.86 1.30
C ALA A 159 -7.05 -7.53 0.09
N HIS A 160 -8.36 -7.80 0.16
CA HIS A 160 -9.11 -8.38 -0.97
C HIS A 160 -9.67 -7.35 -1.95
N SER A 161 -9.55 -6.06 -1.63
CA SER A 161 -9.86 -4.95 -2.52
C SER A 161 -9.09 -3.69 -2.11
N PHE A 162 -9.04 -2.68 -2.98
CA PHE A 162 -8.41 -1.39 -2.67
C PHE A 162 -9.18 -0.66 -1.56
N SER A 163 -10.50 -0.68 -1.61
CA SER A 163 -11.38 -0.15 -0.56
C SER A 163 -11.17 -0.85 0.78
N GLU A 164 -10.96 -2.17 0.79
CA GLU A 164 -10.63 -2.90 2.01
C GLU A 164 -9.25 -2.49 2.56
N LEU A 165 -8.24 -2.35 1.69
CA LEU A 165 -6.92 -1.86 2.08
C LEU A 165 -7.04 -0.48 2.75
N LEU A 166 -7.72 0.47 2.10
CA LEU A 166 -7.94 1.79 2.66
C LEU A 166 -8.68 1.72 4.00
N ASN A 167 -9.70 0.87 4.12
CA ASN A 167 -10.44 0.75 5.37
C ASN A 167 -9.59 0.18 6.51
N ASN A 168 -8.83 -0.88 6.25
CA ASN A 168 -8.09 -1.64 7.26
C ASN A 168 -6.76 -0.97 7.59
N TRP A 169 -5.94 -0.66 6.59
CA TRP A 169 -4.58 -0.17 6.78
C TRP A 169 -4.56 1.23 7.40
N THR A 170 -5.51 2.11 7.06
CA THR A 170 -5.61 3.45 7.65
C THR A 170 -6.00 3.44 9.13
N GLN A 171 -6.61 2.37 9.65
CA GLN A 171 -6.83 2.21 11.11
C GLN A 171 -5.54 1.99 11.88
N LEU A 172 -4.50 1.52 11.20
CA LEU A 172 -3.16 1.37 11.73
C LEU A 172 -2.29 2.59 11.41
N GLY A 173 -2.84 3.61 10.75
CA GLY A 173 -2.04 4.73 10.26
C GLY A 173 -1.10 4.32 9.12
N CYS A 174 -1.49 3.36 8.28
CA CYS A 174 -0.71 2.93 7.12
C CYS A 174 0.74 2.56 7.48
N VAL A 175 0.93 1.81 8.58
CA VAL A 175 2.22 1.25 9.02
C VAL A 175 2.99 0.72 7.81
N GLY A 176 4.25 1.15 7.67
CA GLY A 176 4.93 1.44 6.39
C GLY A 176 4.91 0.40 5.27
N GLY A 177 5.56 0.75 4.16
CA GLY A 177 5.44 0.00 2.91
C GLY A 177 6.06 -1.38 2.94
N GLU A 178 7.10 -1.60 3.76
CA GLU A 178 7.86 -2.86 3.77
C GLU A 178 7.11 -3.99 4.48
N ASP A 179 7.33 -5.22 4.03
CA ASP A 179 6.61 -6.40 4.48
C ASP A 179 6.64 -6.61 5.99
N TRP A 180 7.81 -6.54 6.63
CA TRP A 180 7.96 -6.71 8.07
C TRP A 180 7.24 -5.63 8.91
N GLN A 181 6.80 -4.52 8.30
CA GLN A 181 6.07 -3.47 8.99
C GLN A 181 4.58 -3.78 9.10
N TRP A 182 3.97 -4.32 8.04
CA TRP A 182 2.53 -4.62 8.01
C TRP A 182 2.20 -6.10 8.26
N MET A 183 3.12 -7.04 8.01
CA MET A 183 2.93 -8.47 8.26
C MET A 183 2.55 -8.84 9.69
N PRO A 184 3.01 -8.14 10.76
CA PRO A 184 2.55 -8.40 12.12
C PRO A 184 1.02 -8.29 12.30
N PHE A 185 0.31 -7.65 11.37
CA PHE A 185 -1.14 -7.50 11.41
C PHE A 185 -1.89 -8.52 10.55
N CYS A 186 -1.17 -9.43 9.87
CA CYS A 186 -1.73 -10.52 9.09
C CYS A 186 -1.73 -11.83 9.90
N LYS A 187 -2.73 -12.69 9.68
CA LYS A 187 -2.77 -14.02 10.28
C LYS A 187 -1.93 -15.02 9.48
N ASP A 188 -2.00 -14.92 8.15
CA ASP A 188 -1.31 -15.76 7.19
C ASP A 188 -1.16 -15.00 5.85
N LYS A 189 -0.56 -15.64 4.84
CA LYS A 189 -0.28 -15.04 3.52
C LYS A 189 -1.51 -14.55 2.77
N THR A 190 -2.70 -15.02 3.15
CA THR A 190 -3.94 -14.84 2.36
C THR A 190 -5.00 -14.02 3.07
N SER A 191 -4.87 -13.82 4.39
CA SER A 191 -5.92 -13.23 5.23
C SER A 191 -6.12 -11.72 5.06
N GLY A 192 -5.15 -11.01 4.50
CA GLY A 192 -5.11 -9.55 4.55
C GLY A 192 -4.72 -8.99 5.93
N ILE A 193 -4.50 -7.68 5.95
CA ILE A 193 -4.23 -6.88 7.15
C ILE A 193 -5.49 -6.84 8.01
N ASN A 194 -5.37 -7.29 9.26
CA ASN A 194 -6.46 -7.29 10.23
C ASN A 194 -6.27 -6.14 11.26
N PRO A 195 -7.07 -5.06 11.20
CA PRO A 195 -6.95 -3.92 12.12
C PRO A 195 -7.46 -4.22 13.54
N ASN A 196 -8.02 -5.41 13.76
CA ASN A 196 -8.59 -5.85 15.03
C ASN A 196 -7.80 -6.99 15.68
N CYS A 197 -6.67 -7.40 15.11
CA CYS A 197 -5.81 -8.40 15.75
C CYS A 197 -5.16 -7.84 17.04
N SER A 198 -4.61 -8.72 17.87
CA SER A 198 -3.96 -8.32 19.13
C SER A 198 -2.80 -7.34 18.91
N ASN A 199 -2.03 -7.52 17.83
CA ASN A 199 -0.95 -6.62 17.45
C ASN A 199 -1.48 -5.23 17.04
N ALA A 200 -2.64 -5.15 16.38
CA ALA A 200 -3.27 -3.89 16.01
C ALA A 200 -3.79 -3.11 17.23
N LEU A 201 -4.35 -3.79 18.23
CA LEU A 201 -4.74 -3.17 19.49
C LEU A 201 -3.52 -2.64 20.25
N LEU A 202 -2.47 -3.46 20.34
CA LEU A 202 -1.20 -3.08 20.96
C LEU A 202 -0.58 -1.86 20.27
N TRP A 203 -0.54 -1.86 18.93
CA TRP A 203 -0.05 -0.74 18.13
C TRP A 203 -0.81 0.55 18.45
N ARG A 204 -2.15 0.52 18.33
CA ARG A 204 -2.99 1.70 18.57
C ARG A 204 -2.85 2.22 20.00
N GLN A 205 -2.72 1.36 21.00
CA GLN A 205 -2.41 1.78 22.38
C GLN A 205 -1.03 2.44 22.48
N THR A 206 -0.03 1.87 21.83
CA THR A 206 1.36 2.34 21.90
C THR A 206 1.52 3.76 21.33
N ILE A 207 0.82 4.07 20.23
CA ILE A 207 0.88 5.38 19.57
C ILE A 207 -0.30 6.31 19.90
N GLY A 208 -1.12 5.98 20.90
CA GLY A 208 -2.18 6.88 21.39
C GLY A 208 -3.40 7.05 20.46
N LEU A 209 -3.77 6.01 19.72
CA LEU A 209 -4.95 5.98 18.83
C LEU A 209 -6.21 5.36 19.46
N LEU A 210 -6.16 4.92 20.73
CA LEU A 210 -7.32 4.44 21.49
C LEU A 210 -7.81 5.46 22.52
#